data_AF-A0A1Y1Q702-F1
#
_entry.id   AF-A0A1Y1Q702-F1
#
_cell.length_a   1.000
_cell.length_b   1.000
_cell.length_c   1.000
_cell.angle_alpha   90.00
_cell.angle_beta   90.00
_cell.angle_gamma   90.00
#
_symmetry.space_group_name_H-M   'P 1'
#
loop_
_entity.id
_entity.type
_entity.pdbx_description
1 polymer ?
#
loop_
_entity_poly.entity_id
_entity_poly.type
_entity_poly.pdbx_seq_one_letter_code
_entity_poly.pdbx_strand_id
1 'polypeptide(L)'
;MGTNPAVSLPDSAQVRRALLACELVVVSDCVRNTDTVDLAHIRLPALTWGERDGTVTNSDRTISRQPPFLPASTGRSQAGLADLG
;
A
#
# COMPACT_ATOMS: atom_id res chain seq x y z
N MET A 1 4.95 1.68 -1.19
CA MET A 1 4.53 1.17 -2.52
C MET A 1 3.46 0.12 -2.32
N GLY A 2 2.30 0.26 -2.95
CA GLY A 2 1.35 -0.85 -3.07
C GLY A 2 1.89 -1.81 -4.12
N THR A 3 2.03 -3.10 -3.76
CA THR A 3 2.48 -4.16 -4.66
C THR A 3 1.55 -5.36 -4.49
N ASN A 4 1.41 -6.18 -5.53
CA ASN A 4 0.66 -7.43 -5.51
C ASN A 4 1.62 -8.60 -5.78
N PRO A 5 2.48 -8.99 -4.80
CA PRO A 5 3.51 -10.00 -4.98
C PRO A 5 2.97 -11.37 -5.38
N ALA A 6 1.71 -11.69 -5.05
CA ALA A 6 1.03 -12.90 -5.50
C ALA A 6 0.81 -12.97 -7.03
N VAL A 7 1.10 -11.88 -7.76
CA VAL A 7 1.06 -11.78 -9.23
C VAL A 7 2.37 -11.23 -9.81
N SER A 8 2.95 -10.19 -9.20
CA SER A 8 4.02 -9.42 -9.83
C SER A 8 5.44 -9.96 -9.62
N LEU A 9 5.64 -10.86 -8.64
CA LEU A 9 6.95 -11.46 -8.39
C LEU A 9 7.16 -12.70 -9.27
N PRO A 10 8.41 -12.97 -9.69
CA PRO A 10 8.76 -14.22 -10.35
C PRO A 10 8.48 -15.42 -9.44
N ASP A 11 8.04 -16.54 -10.02
CA ASP A 11 7.50 -17.71 -9.29
C ASP A 11 6.41 -17.32 -8.25
N SER A 12 5.33 -16.72 -8.75
CA SER A 12 4.18 -16.33 -7.95
C SER A 12 3.58 -17.49 -7.15
N ALA A 13 3.72 -18.74 -7.62
CA ALA A 13 3.29 -19.92 -6.89
C ALA A 13 4.10 -20.12 -5.60
N GLN A 14 5.43 -19.95 -5.64
CA GLN A 14 6.26 -19.97 -4.43
C GLN A 14 5.90 -18.83 -3.48
N VAL A 15 5.69 -17.63 -4.00
CA VAL A 15 5.30 -16.47 -3.19
C VAL A 15 3.99 -16.73 -2.46
N ARG A 16 2.98 -17.27 -3.14
CA ARG A 16 1.70 -17.65 -2.52
C ARG A 16 1.89 -18.66 -1.39
N ARG A 17 2.69 -19.70 -1.61
CA ARG A 17 3.00 -20.70 -0.56
C ARG A 17 3.68 -20.05 0.65
N ALA A 18 4.62 -19.15 0.42
CA ALA A 18 5.31 -18.44 1.50
C ALA A 18 4.35 -17.55 2.29
N LEU A 19 3.47 -16.79 1.62
CA LEU A 19 2.46 -15.95 2.27
C LEU A 19 1.49 -16.79 3.11
N LEU A 20 1.04 -17.94 2.61
CA LEU A 20 0.16 -18.86 3.36
C LEU A 20 0.84 -19.52 4.56
N ALA A 21 2.17 -19.61 4.56
CA ALA A 21 2.94 -20.17 5.67
C ALA A 21 3.26 -19.13 6.76
N CYS A 22 3.07 -17.83 6.49
CA CYS A 22 3.26 -16.79 7.48
C CYS A 22 2.15 -16.83 8.54
N GLU A 23 2.52 -16.75 9.82
CA GLU A 23 1.57 -16.65 10.95
C GLU A 23 0.67 -15.41 10.85
N LEU A 24 1.21 -14.32 10.29
CA LEU A 24 0.48 -13.08 10.08
C LEU A 24 0.94 -12.40 8.79
N VAL A 25 -0.03 -11.96 8.01
CA VAL A 25 0.15 -11.20 6.77
C VAL A 25 -0.73 -9.98 6.86
N VAL A 26 -0.10 -8.80 6.90
CA VAL A 26 -0.78 -7.50 6.92
C VAL A 26 -0.56 -6.82 5.58
N VAL A 27 -1.64 -6.41 4.93
CA VAL A 27 -1.59 -5.71 3.65
C VAL A 27 -2.17 -4.31 3.80
N SER A 28 -1.46 -3.31 3.29
CA SER A 28 -1.96 -1.95 3.14
C SER A 28 -2.29 -1.69 1.68
N ASP A 29 -3.58 -1.65 1.35
CA ASP A 29 -4.05 -1.53 -0.04
C ASP A 29 -5.29 -0.61 -0.13
N CYS A 30 -5.32 0.20 -1.19
CA CYS A 30 -6.45 1.06 -1.52
C CYS A 30 -7.51 0.31 -2.35
N VAL A 31 -7.12 -0.80 -2.99
CA VAL A 31 -8.01 -1.70 -3.71
C VAL A 31 -8.58 -2.73 -2.74
N ARG A 32 -9.87 -3.04 -2.90
CA ARG A 32 -10.56 -3.99 -2.01
C ARG A 32 -10.13 -5.44 -2.26
N ASN A 33 -9.92 -5.81 -3.51
CA ASN A 33 -9.65 -7.19 -3.92
C ASN A 33 -8.43 -7.22 -4.84
N THR A 34 -7.38 -7.89 -4.37
CA THR A 34 -6.18 -8.24 -5.13
C THR A 34 -5.72 -9.62 -4.66
N ASP A 35 -4.99 -10.36 -5.49
CA ASP A 35 -4.52 -11.70 -5.13
C ASP A 35 -3.69 -11.75 -3.83
N THR A 36 -2.97 -10.67 -3.51
CA THR A 36 -2.23 -10.58 -2.24
C THR A 36 -3.14 -10.24 -1.08
N VAL A 37 -4.17 -9.39 -1.29
CA VAL A 37 -5.19 -9.11 -0.26
C VAL A 37 -5.97 -10.38 0.11
N ASP A 38 -6.27 -11.24 -0.87
CA ASP A 38 -7.00 -12.49 -0.64
C ASP A 38 -6.20 -13.50 0.22
N LEU A 39 -4.89 -13.30 0.37
CA LEU A 39 -3.99 -14.09 1.22
C LEU A 39 -3.68 -13.41 2.56
N ALA A 40 -4.21 -12.20 2.80
CA ALA A 40 -3.91 -11.41 3.98
C ALA A 40 -4.83 -11.77 5.15
N HIS A 41 -4.27 -11.72 6.35
CA HIS A 41 -5.02 -11.86 7.59
C HIS A 41 -5.67 -10.52 7.99
N ILE A 42 -4.95 -9.41 7.74
CA ILE A 42 -5.40 -8.06 8.05
C ILE A 42 -5.20 -7.17 6.83
N ARG A 43 -6.25 -6.45 6.45
CA ARG A 43 -6.19 -5.38 5.45
C ARG A 43 -6.35 -4.02 6.12
N LEU A 44 -5.35 -3.17 5.94
CA LEU A 44 -5.40 -1.76 6.31
C LEU A 44 -5.73 -0.91 5.06
N PRO A 45 -6.70 0.01 5.14
CA PRO A 45 -7.03 0.88 4.02
C PRO A 45 -5.90 1.85 3.72
N ALA A 46 -5.40 1.85 2.48
CA ALA A 46 -4.41 2.81 2.02
C ALA A 46 -5.08 3.97 1.25
N LEU A 47 -4.46 5.15 1.29
CA LEU A 47 -4.84 6.27 0.43
C LEU A 47 -4.33 6.04 -1.00
N THR A 48 -5.11 6.48 -1.97
CA THR A 48 -4.72 6.58 -3.38
C THR A 48 -3.84 7.82 -3.60
N TRP A 49 -3.25 7.93 -4.79
CA TRP A 49 -2.38 9.06 -5.14
C TRP A 49 -3.07 10.42 -4.97
N GLY A 50 -4.34 10.54 -5.37
CA GLY A 50 -5.06 11.82 -5.31
C GLY A 50 -5.46 12.29 -3.91
N GLU A 51 -5.36 11.41 -2.92
CA GLU A 51 -5.75 11.68 -1.53
C GLU A 51 -4.53 11.96 -0.63
N ARG A 52 -3.31 11.74 -1.11
CA ARG A 52 -2.08 11.88 -0.33
C ARG A 52 -1.53 13.31 -0.44
N ASP A 53 -1.08 13.84 0.70
CA ASP A 53 -0.26 15.05 0.76
C ASP A 53 1.20 14.64 0.97
N GLY A 54 2.11 15.21 0.18
CA GLY A 54 3.52 14.92 0.33
C GLY A 54 4.34 15.32 -0.88
N THR A 55 5.39 14.54 -1.14
CA THR A 55 6.30 14.74 -2.26
C THR A 55 6.58 13.41 -2.95
N VAL A 56 6.99 13.48 -4.22
CA VAL A 56 7.48 12.35 -4.99
C VAL A 56 8.86 12.64 -5.55
N THR A 57 9.74 11.64 -5.53
CA THR A 57 11.02 11.69 -6.24
C THR A 57 10.85 11.03 -7.60
N ASN A 58 10.96 11.82 -8.66
CA ASN A 58 10.79 11.37 -10.04
C ASN A 58 12.07 10.70 -10.57
N SER A 59 11.98 10.04 -11.73
CA SER A 59 13.10 9.32 -12.35
C SER A 59 14.28 10.23 -12.75
N ASP A 60 14.00 11.50 -13.07
CA ASP A 60 15.01 12.53 -13.33
C ASP A 60 15.65 13.10 -12.05
N ARG A 61 15.24 12.58 -10.88
CA ARG A 61 15.62 13.00 -9.52
C ARG A 61 14.99 14.32 -9.08
N THR A 62 14.05 14.88 -9.84
CA THR A 62 13.26 16.03 -9.41
C THR A 62 12.34 15.62 -8.26
N ILE A 63 12.28 16.44 -7.20
CA ILE A 63 11.31 16.30 -6.12
C ILE A 63 10.12 17.22 -6.42
N SER A 64 8.94 16.64 -6.62
CA SER A 64 7.70 17.38 -6.86
C SER A 64 6.80 17.39 -5.63
N ARG A 65 6.23 18.56 -5.29
CA ARG A 65 5.16 18.69 -4.28
C ARG A 65 3.88 18.07 -4.85
N GLN A 66 3.24 17.24 -4.06
CA GLN A 66 1.97 16.60 -4.38
C GLN A 66 0.91 16.98 -3.34
N PRO A 67 0.10 18.02 -3.59
CA PRO A 67 -1.09 18.29 -2.77
C PRO A 67 -2.18 17.25 -3.02
N PRO A 68 -3.02 16.95 -2.02
CA PRO A 68 -4.21 16.15 -2.23
C PRO A 68 -5.22 16.97 -3.05
N PHE A 69 -5.87 16.32 -4.02
CA PHE A 69 -6.99 16.93 -4.77
C PHE A 69 -8.32 16.20 -4.53
N LEU A 70 -8.28 15.05 -3.87
CA LEU A 70 -9.45 14.34 -3.35
C LEU A 70 -9.40 14.29 -1.82
N PRO A 71 -10.56 14.33 -1.14
CA PRO A 71 -10.62 14.05 0.29
C PRO A 71 -10.27 12.58 0.54
N ALA A 72 -9.66 12.29 1.69
CA ALA A 72 -9.39 10.92 2.11
C ALA A 72 -10.70 10.11 2.23
N SER A 73 -10.85 9.08 1.39
CA SER A 73 -12.00 8.17 1.41
C SER A 73 -12.13 7.37 2.70
N THR A 74 -11.02 7.16 3.41
CA THR A 74 -10.98 6.52 4.72
C THR A 74 -10.59 7.59 5.73
N GLY A 75 -11.45 7.91 6.70
CA GLY A 75 -11.15 8.92 7.72
C GLY A 75 -9.72 8.78 8.28
N ARG A 76 -8.93 9.86 8.20
CA ARG A 76 -7.53 10.03 8.66
C ARG A 76 -6.74 8.72 8.86
N SER A 77 -6.39 7.99 7.80
CA SER A 77 -5.58 6.77 7.92
C SER A 77 -4.05 6.98 7.85
N GLN A 78 -3.53 8.23 7.89
CA GLN A 78 -2.08 8.48 7.91
C GLN A 78 -1.56 9.43 9.01
N ALA A 79 -2.41 9.94 9.91
CA ALA A 79 -1.93 10.83 10.98
C ALA A 79 -1.07 10.10 12.05
N GLY A 80 -1.10 8.76 12.11
CA GLY A 80 -0.52 8.00 13.22
C GLY A 80 1.00 7.78 13.24
N LEU A 81 1.77 8.23 12.24
CA LEU A 81 3.24 8.09 12.25
C LEU A 81 4.01 9.43 12.31
N ALA A 82 3.35 10.55 12.09
CA ALA A 82 3.97 11.87 12.24
C ALA A 82 3.89 12.42 13.68
N ASP A 83 3.04 11.83 14.53
CA ASP A 83 2.81 12.25 15.93
C ASP A 83 3.63 11.43 16.96
N LEU A 84 4.67 10.70 16.53
CA LEU A 84 5.58 9.94 17.40
C LEU A 84 7.00 10.54 17.47
N GLY A 85 7.12 11.85 17.25
CA GLY A 85 8.37 12.62 17.37
C GLY A 85 8.28 13.74 18.39
#